data_AF-A0A673V5A6-F1
#
_entry.id   AF-A0A673V5A6-F1
#
_cell.length_a   1.000
_cell.length_b   1.000
_cell.length_c   1.000
_cell.angle_alpha   90.00
_cell.angle_beta   90.00
_cell.angle_gamma   90.00
#
_symmetry.space_group_name_H-M   'P 1'
#
loop_
_entity.id
_entity.type
_entity.pdbx_description
1 polymer ?
#
loop_
_entity_poly.entity_id
_entity_poly.type
_entity_poly.pdbx_seq_one_letter_code
_entity_poly.pdbx_strand_id
1 'polypeptide(L)'
;MHLAGLHLLGGRSGSALVRATAVGSAASARARAEGYRQRGGEWTLGGASGFRSAASAMAPIKVRLLADPTGAFGKETDLLLDDSLVSLFGNRRLKRFSMVVEDGIVRSLNVEPDGTGLTCSLAPNIISQL
;
A
#
# COMPACT_ATOMS: atom_id res chain seq x y z
N MET A 1 9.87 56.21 -35.70
CA MET A 1 11.23 56.23 -36.27
C MET A 1 12.24 56.25 -35.13
N HIS A 2 12.82 55.11 -34.78
CA HIS A 2 13.97 55.04 -33.88
C HIS A 2 14.93 53.97 -34.41
N LEU A 3 16.22 54.28 -34.39
CA LEU A 3 17.24 53.58 -35.18
C LEU A 3 17.70 52.27 -34.53
N ALA A 4 18.17 51.36 -35.40
CA ALA A 4 18.75 50.10 -35.00
C ALA A 4 20.10 50.28 -34.28
N GLY A 5 20.32 49.48 -33.22
CA GLY A 5 21.61 49.27 -32.59
C GLY A 5 22.03 47.82 -32.74
N LEU A 6 22.64 47.46 -33.87
CA LEU A 6 23.19 46.13 -34.10
C LEU A 6 24.64 46.09 -33.57
N HIS A 7 24.93 45.26 -32.57
CA HIS A 7 26.30 44.99 -32.16
C HIS A 7 26.57 43.48 -32.10
N LEU A 8 27.14 42.94 -33.19
CA LEU A 8 27.81 41.64 -33.14
C LEU A 8 29.18 41.81 -32.48
N LEU A 9 29.51 40.91 -31.55
CA LEU A 9 30.88 40.61 -31.14
C LEU A 9 31.11 39.12 -31.37
N GLY A 10 31.90 38.80 -32.40
CA GLY A 10 32.24 37.42 -32.74
C GLY A 10 33.42 36.91 -31.92
N GLY A 11 33.24 35.76 -31.26
CA GLY A 11 34.32 34.95 -30.66
C GLY A 11 34.39 33.59 -31.34
N ARG A 12 35.59 33.15 -31.75
CA ARG A 12 35.79 31.95 -32.58
C ARG A 12 35.93 30.66 -31.75
N SER A 13 35.41 29.57 -32.33
CA SER A 13 35.98 28.20 -32.32
C SER A 13 36.12 27.43 -31.00
N GLY A 14 35.42 26.29 -30.88
CA GLY A 14 35.70 25.26 -29.86
C GLY A 14 34.80 24.01 -29.95
N SER A 15 35.35 22.93 -30.53
CA SER A 15 35.01 21.49 -30.34
C SER A 15 33.54 21.01 -30.32
N ALA A 16 33.23 20.02 -31.17
CA ALA A 16 32.01 19.22 -31.12
C ALA A 16 32.18 17.92 -30.32
N LEU A 17 31.23 17.61 -29.41
CA LEU A 17 30.81 16.29 -28.84
C LEU A 17 29.83 16.58 -27.67
N VAL A 18 28.85 15.78 -27.23
CA VAL A 18 28.24 14.48 -27.66
C VAL A 18 26.71 14.69 -27.74
N ARG A 19 25.96 13.91 -28.55
CA ARG A 19 24.48 13.89 -28.52
C ARG A 19 23.97 12.93 -27.44
N ALA A 20 23.21 13.42 -26.45
CA ALA A 20 22.45 12.58 -25.51
C ALA A 20 20.93 12.71 -25.79
N THR A 21 20.29 11.61 -26.19
CA THR A 21 18.84 11.55 -26.44
C THR A 21 18.11 10.96 -25.24
N ALA A 22 17.33 11.78 -24.52
CA ALA A 22 16.30 11.28 -23.61
C ALA A 22 14.97 11.20 -24.38
N VAL A 23 14.60 10.01 -24.83
CA VAL A 23 13.26 9.71 -25.36
C VAL A 23 12.44 9.08 -24.24
N GLY A 24 11.28 9.65 -23.92
CA GLY A 24 10.46 9.16 -22.82
C GLY A 24 9.07 9.78 -22.72
N SER A 25 8.18 9.41 -23.64
CA SER A 25 6.77 9.06 -23.35
C SER A 25 6.01 8.86 -24.66
N ALA A 26 5.49 7.64 -24.89
CA ALA A 26 4.58 7.38 -26.00
C ALA A 26 3.60 6.24 -25.67
N ALA A 27 2.34 6.50 -26.02
CA ALA A 27 1.27 5.55 -26.33
C ALA A 27 0.68 4.66 -25.22
N SER A 28 -0.63 4.83 -25.05
CA SER A 28 -1.57 3.98 -24.33
C SER A 28 -1.61 2.54 -24.84
N ALA A 29 -1.89 1.59 -23.93
CA ALA A 29 -2.46 0.29 -24.28
C ALA A 29 -3.77 0.07 -23.51
N ARG A 30 -4.91 0.08 -24.21
CA ARG A 30 -6.17 -0.46 -23.69
C ARG A 30 -6.15 -1.97 -23.93
N ALA A 31 -6.29 -2.76 -22.88
CA ALA A 31 -6.62 -4.18 -23.00
C ALA A 31 -7.97 -4.44 -22.34
N ARG A 32 -8.99 -4.76 -23.15
CA ARG A 32 -10.18 -5.47 -22.68
C ARG A 32 -10.12 -6.86 -23.28
N ALA A 33 -9.94 -7.87 -22.43
CA ALA A 33 -10.20 -9.27 -22.73
C ALA A 33 -10.55 -9.97 -21.41
N GLU A 34 -11.84 -10.29 -21.28
CA GLU A 34 -12.39 -11.53 -20.73
C GLU A 34 -11.66 -12.27 -19.59
N GLY A 35 -12.38 -12.44 -18.48
CA GLY A 35 -12.56 -13.77 -17.89
C GLY A 35 -11.48 -14.33 -16.96
N TYR A 36 -11.35 -13.78 -15.76
CA TYR A 36 -10.79 -14.52 -14.61
C TYR A 36 -11.75 -14.57 -13.42
N ARG A 37 -12.76 -15.44 -13.53
CA ARG A 37 -13.43 -16.01 -12.35
C ARG A 37 -12.52 -17.12 -11.81
N GLN A 38 -11.71 -16.83 -10.79
CA GLN A 38 -11.33 -17.85 -9.80
C GLN A 38 -11.53 -17.35 -8.38
N ARG A 39 -12.19 -18.21 -7.61
CA ARG A 39 -12.73 -18.02 -6.26
C ARG A 39 -11.58 -17.94 -5.25
N GLY A 40 -11.31 -16.76 -4.68
CA GLY A 40 -10.07 -16.52 -3.93
C GLY A 40 -10.10 -15.37 -2.90
N GLY A 41 -11.03 -15.41 -1.94
CA GLY A 41 -10.85 -14.72 -0.65
C GLY A 41 -10.94 -13.19 -0.62
N GLU A 42 -11.74 -12.58 -1.50
CA GLU A 42 -12.11 -11.16 -1.35
C GLU A 42 -13.23 -11.01 -0.32
N TRP A 43 -12.98 -10.22 0.72
CA TRP A 43 -13.99 -9.82 1.70
C TRP A 43 -14.76 -8.61 1.17
N THR A 44 -16.06 -8.76 0.95
CA THR A 44 -16.95 -7.66 0.56
C THR A 44 -18.03 -7.44 1.60
N LEU A 45 -17.80 -6.50 2.51
CA LEU A 45 -18.84 -5.82 3.29
C LEU A 45 -18.82 -4.34 2.88
N GLY A 46 -19.99 -3.73 2.66
CA GLY A 46 -20.12 -2.28 2.44
C GLY A 46 -19.47 -1.67 1.18
N GLY A 47 -18.84 -2.45 0.30
CA GLY A 47 -18.20 -1.94 -0.93
C GLY A 47 -16.79 -1.36 -0.74
N ALA A 48 -16.16 -1.54 0.43
CA ALA A 48 -14.76 -1.20 0.66
C ALA A 48 -13.85 -2.32 0.13
N SER A 49 -12.95 -1.99 -0.81
CA SER A 49 -11.96 -2.95 -1.34
C SER A 49 -10.83 -3.21 -0.34
N GLY A 50 -10.55 -4.49 -0.11
CA GLY A 50 -9.73 -4.96 1.02
C GLY A 50 -8.21 -4.74 0.91
N PHE A 51 -7.50 -5.47 1.76
CA PHE A 51 -6.05 -5.34 1.94
C PHE A 51 -5.24 -5.52 0.65
N ARG A 52 -4.26 -4.63 0.43
CA ARG A 52 -3.29 -4.81 -0.65
C ARG A 52 -2.13 -5.71 -0.20
N SER A 53 -1.84 -6.73 -0.99
CA SER A 53 -0.67 -7.61 -0.81
C SER A 53 0.57 -6.95 -1.42
N ALA A 54 1.65 -6.85 -0.63
CA ALA A 54 2.95 -6.40 -1.14
C ALA A 54 3.79 -7.62 -1.53
N ALA A 55 4.04 -7.81 -2.83
CA ALA A 55 4.88 -8.90 -3.32
C ALA A 55 6.37 -8.57 -3.08
N SER A 56 6.99 -9.22 -2.08
CA SER A 56 8.44 -9.21 -1.91
C SER A 56 9.04 -10.41 -2.64
N ALA A 57 9.86 -10.16 -3.66
CA ALA A 57 10.45 -11.19 -4.51
C ALA A 57 11.73 -11.78 -3.91
N MET A 58 11.64 -12.42 -2.73
CA MET A 58 12.72 -13.25 -2.18
C MET A 58 12.18 -14.26 -1.14
N ALA A 59 12.42 -15.56 -1.40
CA ALA A 59 11.96 -16.72 -0.63
C ALA A 59 10.42 -16.93 -0.54
N PRO A 60 9.94 -18.19 -0.38
CA PRO A 60 8.53 -18.46 -0.12
C PRO A 60 8.12 -17.93 1.26
N ILE A 61 7.37 -16.82 1.27
CA ILE A 61 6.92 -16.15 2.49
C ILE A 61 5.83 -17.00 3.17
N LYS A 62 6.13 -17.55 4.35
CA LYS A 62 5.16 -18.35 5.14
C LYS A 62 3.98 -17.54 5.68
N VAL A 63 4.12 -16.21 5.74
CA VAL A 63 3.10 -15.27 6.22
C VAL A 63 2.85 -14.24 5.12
N ARG A 64 1.59 -14.11 4.70
CA ARG A 64 1.17 -13.09 3.73
C ARG A 64 1.03 -11.73 4.44
N LEU A 65 1.80 -10.75 3.98
CA LEU A 65 1.73 -9.38 4.49
C LEU A 65 0.63 -8.60 3.76
N LEU A 66 -0.21 -7.90 4.54
CA LEU A 66 -1.42 -7.21 4.09
C LEU A 66 -1.43 -5.78 4.64
N ALA A 67 -1.75 -4.80 3.80
CA ALA A 67 -1.82 -3.38 4.19
C ALA A 67 -3.24 -2.83 4.13
N ASP A 68 -3.67 -2.13 5.19
CA ASP A 68 -4.88 -1.28 5.25
C ASP A 68 -4.46 0.21 5.27
N PRO A 69 -4.14 0.81 4.11
CA PRO A 69 -3.61 2.18 4.05
C PRO A 69 -4.69 3.27 4.24
N THR A 70 -5.98 2.93 4.16
CA THR A 70 -7.10 3.87 4.37
C THR A 70 -7.73 3.75 5.76
N GLY A 71 -7.31 2.75 6.54
CA GLY A 71 -7.94 2.37 7.80
C GLY A 71 -9.38 1.86 7.60
N ALA A 72 -9.73 1.39 6.40
CA ALA A 72 -11.11 1.01 6.06
C ALA A 72 -11.53 -0.26 6.78
N PHE A 73 -10.65 -1.28 6.80
CA PHE A 73 -10.89 -2.49 7.57
C PHE A 73 -10.97 -2.18 9.07
N GLY A 74 -10.06 -1.33 9.58
CA GLY A 74 -10.06 -0.93 10.98
C GLY A 74 -11.34 -0.20 11.43
N LYS A 75 -11.92 0.63 10.54
CA LYS A 75 -13.21 1.32 10.80
C LYS A 75 -14.38 0.36 10.80
N GLU A 76 -14.49 -0.50 9.80
CA GLU A 76 -15.61 -1.44 9.63
C GLU A 76 -15.66 -2.49 10.75
N THR A 77 -14.50 -2.81 11.35
CA THR A 77 -14.38 -3.83 12.42
C THR A 77 -14.27 -3.26 13.83
N ASP A 78 -14.26 -1.92 14.00
CA ASP A 78 -13.94 -1.21 15.26
C ASP A 78 -12.60 -1.63 15.92
N LEU A 79 -11.66 -2.09 15.09
CA LEU A 79 -10.32 -2.53 15.52
C LEU A 79 -9.28 -1.41 15.43
N LEU A 80 -9.67 -0.14 15.34
CA LEU A 80 -8.73 0.99 15.46
C LEU A 80 -8.37 1.27 16.92
N LEU A 81 -7.13 1.68 17.13
CA LEU A 81 -6.66 2.28 18.38
C LEU A 81 -7.36 3.62 18.64
N ASP A 82 -7.30 4.02 19.91
CA ASP A 82 -7.72 5.33 20.36
C ASP A 82 -6.83 6.46 19.79
N ASP A 83 -7.40 7.66 19.72
CA ASP A 83 -6.77 8.81 19.09
C ASP A 83 -5.62 9.42 19.93
N SER A 84 -5.48 9.05 21.21
CA SER A 84 -4.33 9.42 22.05
C SER A 84 -2.96 9.10 21.41
N LEU A 85 -2.87 8.01 20.64
CA LEU A 85 -1.64 7.57 19.99
C LEU A 85 -1.42 8.16 18.57
N VAL A 86 -2.40 8.90 18.03
CA VAL A 86 -2.29 9.53 16.69
C VAL A 86 -1.17 10.57 16.66
N SER A 87 -0.94 11.26 17.77
CA SER A 87 0.17 12.23 17.94
C SER A 87 1.55 11.58 17.74
N LEU A 88 1.71 10.30 18.11
CA LEU A 88 2.96 9.55 18.00
C LEU A 88 3.14 8.90 16.62
N PHE A 89 2.06 8.37 16.03
CA PHE A 89 2.14 7.60 14.78
C PHE A 89 1.79 8.40 13.52
N GLY A 90 1.28 9.64 13.67
CA GLY A 90 0.80 10.50 12.59
C GLY A 90 -0.56 10.08 11.99
N ASN A 91 -1.06 8.89 12.33
CA ASN A 91 -2.34 8.35 11.87
C ASN A 91 -2.92 7.33 12.86
N ARG A 92 -4.22 7.05 12.73
CA ARG A 92 -4.87 5.96 13.48
C ARG A 92 -4.29 4.61 13.03
N ARG A 93 -3.96 3.76 14.00
CA ARG A 93 -3.43 2.40 13.77
C ARG A 93 -4.46 1.35 14.20
N LEU A 94 -4.30 0.12 13.75
CA LEU A 94 -5.07 -1.00 14.29
C LEU A 94 -4.60 -1.31 15.72
N LYS A 95 -5.54 -1.71 16.58
CA LYS A 95 -5.25 -2.47 17.80
C LYS A 95 -4.45 -3.72 17.42
N ARG A 96 -3.62 -4.24 18.33
CA ARG A 96 -3.10 -5.59 18.17
C ARG A 96 -4.22 -6.58 18.46
N PHE A 97 -4.48 -7.44 17.49
CA PHE A 97 -5.42 -8.55 17.62
C PHE A 97 -4.91 -9.77 16.84
N SER A 98 -5.51 -10.92 17.11
CA SER A 98 -5.44 -12.10 16.25
C SER A 98 -6.84 -12.68 16.08
N MET A 99 -7.08 -13.36 14.95
CA MET A 99 -8.41 -13.78 14.53
C MET A 99 -8.33 -15.12 13.78
N VAL A 100 -9.16 -16.08 14.16
CA VAL A 100 -9.39 -17.31 13.37
C VAL A 100 -10.62 -17.11 12.50
N VAL A 101 -10.49 -17.40 11.21
CA VAL A 101 -11.56 -17.27 10.22
C VAL A 101 -11.74 -18.59 9.48
N GLU A 102 -12.99 -19.05 9.43
CA GLU A 102 -13.42 -20.19 8.62
C GLU A 102 -14.51 -19.74 7.64
N ASP A 103 -14.36 -20.03 6.35
CA ASP A 103 -15.36 -19.71 5.31
C ASP A 103 -15.90 -18.26 5.30
N GLY A 104 -15.08 -17.29 5.74
CA GLY A 104 -15.47 -15.87 5.84
C GLY A 104 -16.24 -15.52 7.11
N ILE A 105 -16.28 -16.42 8.10
CA ILE A 105 -16.87 -16.21 9.42
C ILE A 105 -15.77 -16.18 10.47
N VAL A 106 -15.81 -15.18 11.36
CA VAL A 106 -14.90 -15.08 12.50
C VAL A 106 -15.28 -16.12 13.56
N ARG A 107 -14.36 -17.03 13.87
CA ARG A 107 -14.53 -18.06 14.92
C ARG A 107 -14.01 -17.63 16.27
N SER A 108 -12.84 -17.00 16.29
CA SER A 108 -12.26 -16.39 17.48
C SER A 108 -11.65 -15.03 17.13
N LEU A 109 -11.67 -14.12 18.10
CA LEU A 109 -11.09 -12.78 18.00
C LEU A 109 -10.45 -12.44 19.34
N ASN A 110 -9.12 -12.37 19.36
CA ASN A 110 -8.33 -12.05 20.54
C ASN A 110 -7.78 -10.63 20.40
N VAL A 111 -8.43 -9.64 21.02
CA VAL A 111 -7.97 -8.23 21.00
C VAL A 111 -7.22 -7.92 22.30
N GLU A 112 -6.04 -7.33 22.20
CA GLU A 112 -5.31 -6.90 23.41
C GLU A 112 -6.11 -5.84 24.19
N PRO A 113 -6.23 -5.91 25.53
CA PRO A 113 -7.12 -5.01 26.29
C PRO A 113 -6.75 -3.52 26.21
N ASP A 114 -5.46 -3.23 26.10
CA ASP A 114 -4.88 -1.89 25.89
C ASP A 114 -4.73 -1.56 24.38
N GLY A 115 -5.04 -2.51 23.50
CA GLY A 115 -4.81 -2.43 22.06
C GLY A 115 -3.35 -2.51 21.61
N THR A 116 -2.35 -2.63 22.50
CA THR A 116 -0.92 -2.62 22.11
C THR A 116 -0.08 -3.77 22.68
N GLY A 117 -0.58 -4.43 23.72
CA GLY A 117 0.06 -5.46 24.53
C GLY A 117 0.52 -6.71 23.79
N LEU A 118 1.04 -7.69 24.52
CA LEU A 118 1.63 -8.91 23.99
C LEU A 118 1.14 -10.12 24.81
N THR A 119 -0.18 -10.31 24.85
CA THR A 119 -0.84 -11.34 25.65
C THR A 119 -1.71 -12.25 24.77
N CYS A 120 -3.02 -12.03 24.70
CA CYS A 120 -3.99 -12.90 24.04
C CYS A 120 -3.76 -13.05 22.53
N SER A 121 -3.19 -12.05 21.86
CA SER A 121 -3.01 -12.05 20.40
C SER A 121 -1.85 -12.91 19.88
N LEU A 122 -0.96 -13.40 20.76
CA LEU A 122 0.24 -14.14 20.39
C LEU A 122 -0.05 -15.51 19.74
N ALA A 123 0.88 -15.96 18.89
CA ALA A 123 0.74 -17.19 18.11
C ALA A 123 0.44 -18.48 18.93
N PRO A 124 1.01 -18.71 20.13
CA PRO A 124 0.67 -19.90 20.93
C PRO A 124 -0.82 -19.99 21.28
N ASN A 125 -1.48 -18.86 21.53
CA ASN A 125 -2.91 -18.83 21.84
C ASN A 125 -3.75 -19.16 20.60
N ILE A 126 -3.38 -18.63 19.43
CA ILE A 126 -4.02 -18.99 18.16
C ILE A 126 -3.88 -20.48 17.85
N ILE A 127 -2.68 -21.06 18.03
CA ILE A 127 -2.46 -22.51 17.79
C ILE A 127 -3.33 -23.37 18.72
N SER A 128 -3.71 -22.86 19.88
CA SER A 128 -4.59 -23.54 20.85
C SER A 128 -6.09 -23.35 20.56
N GLN A 129 -6.44 -22.62 19.50
CA GLN A 129 -7.81 -22.33 19.04
C GLN A 129 -8.13 -22.96 17.67
N LEU A 130 -7.20 -23.72 17.09
CA LEU A 130 -7.33 -24.46 15.82
C LEU A 130 -7.67 -25.94 16.06
#